data_AF-A0A7Y0LDJ5-F1
#
_entry.id   AF-A0A7Y0LDJ5-F1
#
_cell.length_a   1.000
_cell.length_b   1.000
_cell.length_c   1.000
_cell.angle_alpha   90.00
_cell.angle_beta   90.00
_cell.angle_gamma   90.00
#
_symmetry.space_group_name_H-M   'P 1'
#
loop_
_entity.id
_entity.type
_entity.pdbx_description
1 polymer ?
#
loop_
_entity_poly.entity_id
_entity_poly.type
_entity_poly.pdbx_seq_one_letter_code
_entity_poly.pdbx_strand_id
1 'polypeptide(L)'
;MMHYVGLGSIDAPIYIYIENTPPLPFYQQLDGMHLMQQDEIFNIAQQTGNHWRKIFNVFAKLEFERSPQSFTQWQHLRDEQLLQENAPQCLLFNGSEIVAKTPNKIHIVMGKTYAAKLAVAQQCLWLNEFFAIDEKRKIIICPYFDYRQLSNLKISQLARLIDQLS
;
A
#
# COMPACT_ATOMS: atom_id res chain seq x y z
N MET A 1 15.41 0.41 -17.63
CA MET A 1 14.79 1.48 -16.82
C MET A 1 13.75 0.79 -15.95
N MET A 2 13.71 1.12 -14.67
CA MET A 2 12.67 0.62 -13.76
C MET A 2 11.31 1.16 -14.24
N HIS A 3 10.30 0.30 -14.32
CA HIS A 3 8.97 0.61 -14.88
C HIS A 3 7.95 0.40 -13.77
N TYR A 4 7.38 1.50 -13.28
CA TYR A 4 6.38 1.50 -12.21
C TYR A 4 5.00 1.74 -12.79
N VAL A 5 4.03 0.92 -12.37
CA VAL A 5 2.62 1.10 -12.71
C VAL A 5 1.82 1.12 -11.42
N GLY A 6 1.07 2.19 -11.17
CA GLY A 6 0.43 2.36 -9.88
C GLY A 6 -0.23 3.72 -9.66
N LEU A 7 -0.58 3.98 -8.40
CA LEU A 7 -1.21 5.20 -7.93
C LEU A 7 -0.29 5.94 -6.94
N GLY A 8 -0.33 7.26 -6.95
CA GLY A 8 0.48 8.12 -6.07
C GLY A 8 1.87 8.43 -6.62
N SER A 9 2.66 9.14 -5.82
CA SER A 9 3.97 9.64 -6.23
C SER A 9 5.06 8.57 -6.11
N ILE A 10 5.88 8.40 -7.14
CA ILE A 10 7.03 7.50 -7.06
C ILE A 10 8.11 8.00 -6.10
N ASP A 11 8.10 9.29 -5.77
CA ASP A 11 9.05 9.86 -4.80
C ASP A 11 8.65 9.56 -3.34
N ALA A 12 7.47 8.98 -3.12
CA ALA A 12 7.01 8.57 -1.80
C ALA A 12 8.04 7.68 -1.06
N PRO A 13 8.22 7.81 0.26
CA PRO A 13 9.10 6.92 1.03
C PRO A 13 8.56 5.49 1.19
N ILE A 14 7.24 5.29 1.07
CA ILE A 14 6.58 4.00 1.34
C ILE A 14 5.91 3.48 0.06
N TYR A 15 6.32 2.31 -0.38
CA TYR A 15 5.77 1.63 -1.56
C TYR A 15 4.92 0.46 -1.10
N ILE A 16 3.65 0.45 -1.48
CA ILE A 16 2.73 -0.62 -1.14
C ILE A 16 2.40 -1.40 -2.40
N TYR A 17 2.62 -2.71 -2.38
CA TYR A 17 2.43 -3.60 -3.53
C TYR A 17 1.13 -4.39 -3.38
N ILE A 18 0.30 -4.35 -4.41
CA ILE A 18 -0.96 -5.08 -4.48
C ILE A 18 -1.05 -5.86 -5.80
N GLU A 19 -1.60 -7.06 -5.75
CA GLU A 19 -1.76 -7.89 -6.96
C GLU A 19 -2.88 -7.38 -7.88
N ASN A 20 -3.89 -6.71 -7.30
CA ASN A 20 -5.08 -6.31 -8.02
C ASN A 20 -5.01 -4.85 -8.46
N THR A 21 -5.47 -4.58 -9.67
CA THR A 21 -5.70 -3.23 -10.22
C THR A 21 -7.21 -2.92 -10.20
N PRO A 22 -7.66 -1.66 -10.03
CA PRO A 22 -9.08 -1.32 -10.12
C PRO A 22 -9.66 -1.82 -11.45
N PRO A 23 -10.78 -2.57 -11.45
CA PRO A 23 -11.35 -3.16 -12.66
C PRO A 23 -12.12 -2.13 -13.50
N LEU A 24 -11.52 -0.96 -13.76
CA LEU A 24 -12.06 0.07 -14.64
C LEU A 24 -11.07 0.31 -15.79
N PRO A 25 -11.54 0.58 -17.02
CA PRO A 25 -10.68 0.65 -18.20
C PRO A 25 -9.46 1.56 -18.04
N PHE A 26 -9.65 2.75 -17.44
CA PHE A 26 -8.56 3.68 -17.19
C PHE A 26 -7.42 3.05 -16.38
N TYR A 27 -7.72 2.45 -15.22
CA TYR A 27 -6.69 1.88 -14.34
C TYR A 27 -6.08 0.59 -14.92
N GLN A 28 -6.85 -0.20 -15.68
CA GLN A 28 -6.36 -1.41 -16.34
C GLN A 28 -5.39 -1.12 -17.49
N GLN A 29 -5.43 0.08 -18.05
CA GLN A 29 -4.59 0.52 -19.17
C GLN A 29 -3.42 1.40 -18.72
N LEU A 30 -3.22 1.62 -17.42
CA LEU A 30 -2.10 2.40 -16.92
C LEU A 30 -0.76 1.76 -17.34
N ASP A 31 0.13 2.59 -17.87
CA ASP A 31 1.50 2.25 -18.22
C ASP A 31 2.53 3.04 -17.38
N GLY A 32 2.07 3.70 -16.32
CA GLY A 32 2.87 4.55 -15.45
C GLY A 32 2.21 4.80 -14.09
N MET A 33 2.76 5.77 -13.35
CA MET A 33 2.18 6.24 -12.10
C MET A 33 1.10 7.28 -12.35
N HIS A 34 -0.03 7.14 -11.66
CA HIS A 34 -1.14 8.09 -11.70
C HIS A 34 -1.33 8.76 -10.33
N LEU A 35 -1.20 10.09 -10.26
CA LEU A 35 -1.51 10.84 -9.05
C LEU A 35 -3.02 10.89 -8.87
N MET A 36 -3.52 10.35 -7.75
CA MET A 36 -4.95 10.38 -7.47
C MET A 36 -5.43 11.83 -7.34
N GLN A 37 -6.60 12.10 -7.91
CA GLN A 37 -7.26 13.40 -7.81
C GLN A 37 -8.41 13.36 -6.81
N GLN A 38 -8.92 14.53 -6.46
CA GLN A 38 -10.14 14.66 -5.66
C GLN A 38 -11.27 13.80 -6.25
N ASP A 39 -12.03 13.14 -5.38
CA ASP A 39 -13.14 12.24 -5.69
C ASP A 39 -12.78 10.93 -6.44
N GLU A 40 -11.56 10.73 -6.93
CA GLU A 40 -11.22 9.49 -7.65
C GLU A 40 -11.32 8.25 -6.76
N ILE A 41 -10.86 8.33 -5.50
CA ILE A 41 -11.00 7.21 -4.54
C ILE A 41 -12.49 6.87 -4.34
N PHE A 42 -13.33 7.90 -4.18
CA PHE A 42 -14.77 7.74 -4.05
C PHE A 42 -15.37 7.08 -5.30
N ASN A 43 -15.01 7.57 -6.49
CA ASN A 43 -15.48 7.07 -7.77
C ASN A 43 -15.07 5.61 -8.02
N ILE A 44 -13.82 5.23 -7.72
CA ILE A 44 -13.37 3.83 -7.79
C ILE A 44 -14.21 2.97 -6.83
N ALA A 45 -14.35 3.40 -5.57
CA ALA A 45 -15.09 2.65 -4.56
C ALA A 45 -16.57 2.46 -4.94
N GLN A 46 -17.18 3.47 -5.57
CA GLN A 46 -18.55 3.42 -6.05
C GLN A 46 -18.71 2.45 -7.24
N GLN A 47 -17.81 2.52 -8.23
CA GLN A 47 -17.93 1.75 -9.47
C GLN A 47 -17.46 0.29 -9.36
N THR A 48 -16.54 0.00 -8.44
CA THR A 48 -15.93 -1.33 -8.29
C THR A 48 -16.43 -2.08 -7.06
N GLY A 49 -17.31 -1.46 -6.27
CA GLY A 49 -18.02 -2.06 -5.16
C GLY A 49 -17.14 -2.35 -3.94
N ASN A 50 -17.47 -3.43 -3.23
CA ASN A 50 -17.01 -3.65 -1.86
C ASN A 50 -15.50 -3.92 -1.73
N HIS A 51 -14.81 -4.32 -2.80
CA HIS A 51 -13.39 -4.71 -2.71
C HIS A 51 -12.47 -3.50 -2.54
N TRP A 52 -12.46 -2.57 -3.50
CA TRP A 52 -11.60 -1.38 -3.44
C TRP A 52 -11.97 -0.41 -2.34
N ARG A 53 -13.26 -0.30 -2.00
CA ARG A 53 -13.70 0.46 -0.83
C ARG A 53 -13.02 -0.03 0.46
N LYS A 54 -12.84 -1.34 0.63
CA LYS A 54 -12.12 -1.88 1.80
C LYS A 54 -10.64 -1.54 1.78
N ILE A 55 -10.00 -1.66 0.62
CA ILE A 55 -8.58 -1.36 0.43
C ILE A 55 -8.32 0.08 0.84
N PHE A 56 -9.02 1.05 0.25
CA PHE A 56 -8.83 2.47 0.58
C PHE A 56 -9.16 2.79 2.04
N ASN A 57 -10.20 2.19 2.62
CA ASN A 57 -10.55 2.43 4.02
C ASN A 57 -9.48 1.91 4.99
N VAL A 58 -8.97 0.70 4.76
CA VAL A 58 -7.92 0.13 5.62
C VAL A 58 -6.60 0.88 5.42
N PHE A 59 -6.29 1.28 4.18
CA PHE A 59 -5.13 2.09 3.87
C PHE A 59 -5.18 3.44 4.59
N ALA A 60 -6.29 4.16 4.49
CA ALA A 60 -6.46 5.44 5.17
C ALA A 60 -6.37 5.30 6.70
N LYS A 61 -6.87 4.21 7.28
CA LYS A 61 -6.72 3.94 8.71
C LYS A 61 -5.25 3.72 9.11
N LEU A 62 -4.48 3.01 8.29
CA LEU A 62 -3.05 2.83 8.51
C LEU A 62 -2.31 4.17 8.50
N GLU A 63 -2.53 4.98 7.47
CA GLU A 63 -1.88 6.29 7.36
C GLU A 63 -2.34 7.25 8.46
N PHE A 64 -3.61 7.21 8.84
CA PHE A 64 -4.14 7.99 9.96
C PHE A 64 -3.52 7.59 11.31
N GLU A 65 -3.24 6.30 11.51
CA GLU A 65 -2.56 5.83 12.73
C GLU A 65 -1.08 6.22 12.76
N ARG A 66 -0.41 6.23 11.60
CA ARG A 66 1.01 6.60 11.47
C ARG A 66 1.24 8.10 11.55
N SER A 67 0.46 8.86 10.80
CA SER A 67 0.62 10.30 10.63
C SER A 67 -0.72 10.92 10.26
N PRO A 68 -1.58 11.22 11.25
CA PRO A 68 -2.89 11.84 10.99
C PRO A 68 -2.76 13.27 10.43
N GLN A 69 -1.58 13.88 10.50
CA GLN A 69 -1.33 15.26 10.11
C GLN A 69 -2.33 16.22 10.80
N SER A 70 -3.07 17.02 10.02
CA SER A 70 -4.14 17.90 10.50
C SER A 70 -5.52 17.24 10.50
N PHE A 71 -5.64 15.99 10.03
CA PHE A 71 -6.92 15.31 9.94
C PHE A 71 -7.39 14.80 11.31
N THR A 72 -8.69 14.95 11.58
CA THR A 72 -9.33 14.45 12.80
C THR A 72 -10.01 13.10 12.60
N GLN A 73 -10.20 12.68 11.34
CA GLN A 73 -10.83 11.43 10.96
C GLN A 73 -10.14 10.84 9.72
N TRP A 74 -9.94 9.53 9.71
CA TRP A 74 -9.29 8.81 8.61
C TRP A 74 -10.03 8.97 7.28
N GLN A 75 -11.34 9.23 7.30
CA GLN A 75 -12.15 9.47 6.10
C GLN A 75 -11.69 10.73 5.36
N HIS A 76 -11.38 11.81 6.07
CA HIS A 76 -10.88 13.03 5.43
C HIS A 76 -9.48 12.81 4.85
N LEU A 77 -8.60 12.12 5.58
CA LEU A 77 -7.29 11.73 5.05
C LEU A 77 -7.42 10.88 3.77
N ARG A 78 -8.36 9.93 3.76
CA ARG A 78 -8.66 9.10 2.58
C ARG A 78 -9.03 9.96 1.37
N ASP A 79 -9.92 10.91 1.57
CA ASP A 79 -10.55 11.65 0.47
C ASP A 79 -9.67 12.83 -0.01
N GLU A 80 -8.83 13.38 0.88
CA GLU A 80 -8.07 14.62 0.63
C GLU A 80 -6.56 14.41 0.44
N GLN A 81 -5.98 13.28 0.84
CA GLN A 81 -4.51 13.09 0.79
C GLN A 81 -4.07 11.73 0.24
N LEU A 82 -4.78 10.64 0.54
CA LEU A 82 -4.32 9.29 0.22
C LEU A 82 -4.00 9.14 -1.28
N LEU A 83 -2.75 8.77 -1.58
CA LEU A 83 -2.24 8.55 -2.95
C LEU A 83 -2.26 9.80 -3.87
N GLN A 84 -2.42 10.99 -3.30
CA GLN A 84 -2.26 12.26 -4.02
C GLN A 84 -0.79 12.72 -4.03
N GLU A 85 -0.49 13.85 -4.67
CA GLU A 85 0.88 14.34 -4.92
C GLU A 85 1.80 14.36 -3.68
N ASN A 86 1.26 14.76 -2.52
CA ASN A 86 2.02 14.91 -1.27
C ASN A 86 1.82 13.75 -0.27
N ALA A 87 1.26 12.62 -0.71
CA ALA A 87 1.15 11.44 0.14
C ALA A 87 2.53 10.80 0.35
N PRO A 88 2.89 10.41 1.59
CA PRO A 88 4.10 9.64 1.86
C PRO A 88 4.06 8.18 1.35
N GLN A 89 3.09 7.83 0.50
CA GLN A 89 2.81 6.48 0.03
C GLN A 89 2.43 6.42 -1.45
N CYS A 90 2.81 5.33 -2.10
CA CYS A 90 2.29 4.95 -3.41
C CYS A 90 1.80 3.49 -3.42
N LEU A 91 0.86 3.19 -4.31
CA LEU A 91 0.27 1.87 -4.49
C LEU A 91 0.68 1.31 -5.85
N LEU A 92 1.50 0.27 -5.87
CA LEU A 92 2.05 -0.34 -7.08
C LEU A 92 1.28 -1.60 -7.47
N PHE A 93 0.91 -1.67 -8.75
CA PHE A 93 0.23 -2.80 -9.39
C PHE A 93 1.19 -3.83 -9.98
N ASN A 94 2.48 -3.48 -10.09
CA ASN A 94 3.54 -4.39 -10.49
C ASN A 94 4.61 -4.49 -9.39
N GLY A 95 5.33 -5.63 -9.37
CA GLY A 95 6.26 -5.97 -8.30
C GLY A 95 7.66 -6.37 -8.75
N SER A 96 7.98 -6.28 -10.04
CA SER A 96 9.32 -6.59 -10.59
C SER A 96 10.44 -5.78 -9.92
N GLU A 97 10.07 -4.62 -9.38
CA GLU A 97 10.90 -3.60 -8.75
C GLU A 97 11.34 -3.94 -7.32
N ILE A 98 10.61 -4.82 -6.62
CA ILE A 98 10.89 -5.11 -5.20
C ILE A 98 12.26 -5.74 -4.97
N VAL A 99 12.85 -6.32 -6.03
CA VAL A 99 14.18 -6.94 -6.04
C VAL A 99 15.26 -5.94 -6.49
N ALA A 100 14.87 -4.83 -7.13
CA ALA A 100 15.76 -3.94 -7.87
C ALA A 100 16.52 -2.90 -7.00
N LYS A 101 16.39 -2.96 -5.66
CA LYS A 101 17.16 -2.15 -4.69
C LYS A 101 16.96 -0.63 -4.86
N THR A 102 15.74 -0.13 -4.76
CA THR A 102 15.54 1.30 -4.48
C THR A 102 16.02 1.58 -3.05
N PRO A 103 17.22 2.18 -2.86
CA PRO A 103 17.75 2.37 -1.52
C PRO A 103 16.84 3.36 -0.78
N ASN A 104 16.62 3.14 0.51
CA ASN A 104 15.90 4.05 1.41
C ASN A 104 14.37 4.12 1.26
N LYS A 105 13.73 3.24 0.49
CA LYS A 105 12.27 3.08 0.48
C LYS A 105 11.83 1.93 1.38
N ILE A 106 10.66 2.05 1.99
CA ILE A 106 10.01 0.94 2.70
C ILE A 106 9.05 0.25 1.73
N HIS A 107 9.10 -1.07 1.69
CA HIS A 107 8.33 -1.89 0.76
C HIS A 107 7.32 -2.75 1.53
N ILE A 108 6.03 -2.55 1.30
CA ILE A 108 4.96 -3.30 1.97
C ILE A 108 4.24 -4.16 0.94
N VAL A 109 4.27 -5.48 1.10
CA VAL A 109 3.57 -6.41 0.20
C VAL A 109 2.28 -6.88 0.83
N MET A 110 1.15 -6.54 0.18
CA MET A 110 -0.18 -6.96 0.62
C MET A 110 -0.43 -8.44 0.28
N GLY A 111 -0.47 -9.27 1.31
CA GLY A 111 -0.89 -10.67 1.23
C GLY A 111 0.25 -11.65 0.96
N LYS A 112 0.27 -12.72 1.75
CA LYS A 112 1.27 -13.80 1.67
C LYS A 112 1.34 -14.47 0.29
N THR A 113 0.21 -14.67 -0.37
CA THR A 113 0.16 -15.26 -1.72
C THR A 113 0.87 -14.41 -2.74
N TYR A 114 0.66 -13.09 -2.71
CA TYR A 114 1.33 -12.18 -3.64
C TYR A 114 2.82 -12.08 -3.33
N ALA A 115 3.21 -12.00 -2.06
CA ALA A 115 4.62 -12.04 -1.65
C ALA A 115 5.34 -13.33 -2.09
N ALA A 116 4.64 -14.47 -2.14
CA ALA A 116 5.18 -15.71 -2.67
C ALA A 116 5.34 -15.65 -4.20
N LYS A 117 4.37 -15.10 -4.94
CA LYS A 117 4.46 -14.88 -6.39
C LYS A 117 5.62 -13.96 -6.77
N LEU A 118 5.90 -12.95 -5.95
CA LEU A 118 7.04 -12.05 -6.10
C LEU A 118 8.37 -12.65 -5.61
N ALA A 119 8.38 -13.90 -5.12
CA ALA A 119 9.54 -14.60 -4.58
C ALA A 119 10.27 -13.88 -3.42
N VAL A 120 9.61 -12.95 -2.71
CA VAL A 120 10.18 -12.24 -1.55
C VAL A 120 9.88 -12.93 -0.22
N ALA A 121 8.81 -13.74 -0.16
CA ALA A 121 8.35 -14.36 1.09
C ALA A 121 9.39 -15.26 1.77
N GLN A 122 10.24 -15.95 1.00
CA GLN A 122 11.28 -16.84 1.53
C GLN A 122 12.49 -16.08 2.08
N GLN A 123 12.59 -14.80 1.76
CA GLN A 123 13.73 -13.97 2.09
C GLN A 123 13.45 -13.09 3.34
N CYS A 124 12.23 -13.14 3.88
CA CYS A 124 11.80 -12.40 5.07
C CYS A 124 11.72 -13.32 6.29
N LEU A 125 12.01 -12.78 7.47
CA LEU A 125 11.78 -13.42 8.76
C LEU A 125 10.30 -13.30 9.14
N TRP A 126 9.64 -14.43 9.37
CA TRP A 126 8.26 -14.45 9.87
C TRP A 126 8.22 -14.11 11.37
N LEU A 127 7.50 -13.04 11.71
CA LEU A 127 7.33 -12.59 13.09
C LEU A 127 6.16 -13.30 13.78
N ASN A 128 5.14 -13.67 13.01
CA ASN A 128 3.97 -14.46 13.41
C ASN A 128 3.26 -15.00 12.15
N GLU A 129 2.06 -15.57 12.24
CA GLU A 129 1.34 -16.08 11.08
C GLU A 129 0.90 -15.02 10.05
N PHE A 130 0.93 -13.73 10.42
CA PHE A 130 0.42 -12.62 9.62
C PHE A 130 1.50 -11.72 9.00
N PHE A 131 2.63 -11.56 9.70
CA PHE A 131 3.68 -10.60 9.33
C PHE A 131 5.03 -11.26 9.14
N ALA A 132 5.75 -10.79 8.13
CA ALA A 132 7.17 -11.06 7.95
C ALA A 132 7.93 -9.77 7.60
N ILE A 133 9.22 -9.74 7.90
CA ILE A 133 10.06 -8.55 7.71
C ILE A 133 11.45 -8.93 7.17
N ASP A 134 12.01 -8.07 6.32
CA ASP A 134 13.45 -8.00 6.08
C ASP A 134 13.92 -6.57 6.35
N GLU A 135 14.61 -6.36 7.45
CA GLU A 135 15.06 -5.04 7.88
C GLU A 135 16.13 -4.45 6.96
N LYS A 136 17.02 -5.30 6.44
CA LYS A 136 18.13 -4.88 5.58
C LYS A 136 17.61 -4.32 4.25
N ARG A 137 16.54 -4.90 3.72
CA ARG A 137 15.89 -4.50 2.47
C ARG A 137 14.64 -3.65 2.69
N LYS A 138 14.32 -3.34 3.94
CA LYS A 138 13.12 -2.60 4.37
C LYS A 138 11.81 -3.17 3.79
N ILE A 139 11.66 -4.50 3.78
CA ILE A 139 10.47 -5.18 3.27
C ILE A 139 9.59 -5.64 4.43
N ILE A 140 8.29 -5.38 4.36
CA ILE A 140 7.27 -5.92 5.24
C ILE A 140 6.26 -6.70 4.39
N ILE A 141 5.93 -7.92 4.80
CA ILE A 141 4.79 -8.67 4.28
C ILE A 141 3.69 -8.58 5.32
N CYS A 142 2.50 -8.17 4.90
CA CYS A 142 1.35 -8.00 5.79
C CYS A 142 0.10 -8.71 5.26
N PRO A 143 -0.96 -8.84 6.07
CA PRO A 143 -2.28 -9.23 5.58
C PRO A 143 -2.80 -8.28 4.49
N TYR A 144 -3.72 -8.76 3.66
CA TYR A 144 -4.35 -7.92 2.65
C TYR A 144 -5.16 -6.79 3.30
N PHE A 145 -5.30 -5.65 2.61
CA PHE A 145 -6.06 -4.49 3.10
C PHE A 145 -7.58 -4.74 3.01
N ASP A 146 -8.05 -5.67 3.83
CA ASP A 146 -9.44 -6.02 4.09
C ASP A 146 -9.58 -6.10 5.61
N TYR A 147 -10.61 -5.47 6.20
CA TYR A 147 -10.79 -5.44 7.66
C TYR A 147 -10.95 -6.83 8.29
N ARG A 148 -11.27 -7.86 7.50
CA ARG A 148 -11.30 -9.27 7.95
C ARG A 148 -9.90 -9.84 8.14
N GLN A 149 -8.91 -9.30 7.44
CA GLN A 149 -7.52 -9.77 7.45
C GLN A 149 -6.61 -8.84 8.25
N LEU A 150 -6.74 -7.53 8.06
CA LEU A 150 -5.99 -6.45 8.70
C LEU A 150 -6.92 -5.67 9.63
N SER A 151 -7.16 -6.24 10.81
CA SER A 151 -7.94 -5.61 11.89
C SER A 151 -7.19 -4.42 12.49
N ASN A 152 -7.87 -3.57 13.28
CA ASN A 152 -7.22 -2.41 13.93
C ASN A 152 -5.94 -2.80 14.70
N LEU A 153 -5.96 -3.91 15.46
CA LEU A 153 -4.76 -4.40 16.17
C LEU A 153 -3.58 -4.67 15.22
N LYS A 154 -3.88 -5.22 14.04
CA LYS A 154 -2.86 -5.52 13.01
C LYS A 154 -2.46 -4.26 12.23
N ILE A 155 -3.34 -3.27 12.09
CA ILE A 155 -2.96 -1.93 11.60
C ILE A 155 -1.92 -1.32 12.55
N SER A 156 -2.16 -1.35 13.86
CA SER A 156 -1.19 -0.89 14.87
C SER A 156 0.13 -1.67 14.84
N GLN A 157 0.08 -2.96 14.52
CA GLN A 157 1.31 -3.74 14.32
C GLN A 157 2.05 -3.28 13.06
N LEU A 158 1.35 -3.12 11.93
CA LEU A 158 1.95 -2.67 10.67
C LEU A 158 2.55 -1.27 10.81
N ALA A 159 1.85 -0.32 11.44
CA ALA A 159 2.33 1.03 11.70
C ALA A 159 3.69 1.00 12.44
N ARG A 160 3.78 0.22 13.53
CA ARG A 160 5.03 0.03 14.30
C ARG A 160 6.16 -0.58 13.48
N LEU A 161 5.87 -1.56 12.63
CA LEU A 161 6.90 -2.17 11.77
C LEU A 161 7.43 -1.17 10.74
N ILE A 162 6.57 -0.30 10.20
CA ILE A 162 7.01 0.74 9.26
C ILE A 162 7.85 1.79 10.00
N ASP A 163 7.47 2.17 11.22
CA ASP A 163 8.27 3.11 12.03
C ASP A 163 9.64 2.53 12.40
N GLN A 164 9.73 1.22 12.66
CA GLN A 164 11.01 0.53 12.89
C GLN A 164 11.97 0.64 11.69
N LEU A 165 11.44 0.75 10.47
CA LEU A 165 12.22 0.80 9.23
C LEU A 165 12.44 2.21 8.69
N SER A 166 11.80 3.23 9.28
CA SER A 166 11.90 4.63 8.84
C SER A 166 13.25 5.21 9.24
#